data_AF-A0A843UTI6-F1
#
_entry.id   AF-A0A843UTI6-F1
#
_cell.length_a   1.000
_cell.length_b   1.000
_cell.length_c   1.000
_cell.angle_alpha   90.00
_cell.angle_beta   90.00
_cell.angle_gamma   90.00
#
_symmetry.space_group_name_H-M   'P 1'
#
loop_
_entity.id
_entity.type
_entity.pdbx_description
1 polymer ?
#
loop_
_entity_poly.entity_id
_entity_poly.type
_entity_poly.pdbx_seq_one_letter_code
_entity_poly.pdbx_strand_id
1 'polypeptide(L)'
;MEALTELCDLVAAHPGQFADKLAWICSRCPPQGSLLGAGAPPRASRSQLNGLLTTARFLSRCPGSDIDLYPAAASAAATARSLVIEFLRATPSAALRASFWPQSFPVDAVSAFFSDLLRYVAEAAELSPDFSAELSNFFGGTLVAAAEALGPDAAIARAFMVAVSQNCPPILTADAERLLDCLLEQFSGSAEVEDLLSTSSSDNSAWSLSVQGTPSKVKGREEDKEIADDGDSEASSKANGSVISGRSSVDQLAGSNETSGGVGPATKQHVVAFEEESIEGLEKQEIAFKLFSHVLDRGGVVKTGHLEQVRKVAAKQLKSLPSFLKIRKHEWREQGSLLKMRINSKLSACKAATSVQIKSLLSLETDGKTSKDLLRRTLALLLDASEACVLSSWRKLKICEELFSSLLYGITQITVTRGGQLLRVLLIPLKPLVLTTCAQADLWGNNQGAMFETIMKISCEIIEFGWSKDRALVDTFIMGLAACLRERNDYEEQ
;
A
#
# COMPACT_ATOMS: atom_id res chain seq x y z
N MET A 1 2.14 -25.24 -23.57
CA MET A 1 1.48 -23.92 -23.49
C MET A 1 2.08 -22.96 -24.47
N GLU A 2 3.42 -22.89 -24.59
CA GLU A 2 4.15 -22.00 -25.50
C GLU A 2 3.63 -22.03 -26.96
N ALA A 3 3.47 -23.21 -27.57
CA ALA A 3 2.94 -23.31 -28.93
C ALA A 3 1.49 -22.79 -29.08
N LEU A 4 0.67 -22.88 -28.03
CA LEU A 4 -0.70 -22.32 -28.04
C LEU A 4 -0.68 -20.80 -27.84
N THR A 5 0.25 -20.28 -27.04
CA THR A 5 0.42 -18.83 -26.84
C THR A 5 0.99 -18.16 -28.09
N GLU A 6 1.97 -18.77 -28.76
CA GLU A 6 2.49 -18.28 -30.04
C GLU A 6 1.42 -18.28 -31.13
N LEU A 7 0.63 -19.37 -31.20
CA LEU A 7 -0.50 -19.43 -32.12
C LEU A 7 -1.53 -18.34 -31.82
N CYS A 8 -1.83 -18.09 -30.55
CA CYS A 8 -2.74 -17.02 -30.12
C CYS A 8 -2.26 -15.64 -30.53
N ASP A 9 -0.98 -15.35 -30.34
CA ASP A 9 -0.39 -14.06 -30.70
C ASP A 9 -0.43 -13.84 -32.22
N LEU A 10 -0.19 -14.90 -33.00
CA LEU A 10 -0.29 -14.88 -34.46
C LEU A 10 -1.74 -14.70 -34.95
N VAL A 11 -2.71 -15.32 -34.27
CA VAL A 11 -4.14 -15.13 -34.54
C VAL A 11 -4.58 -13.71 -34.21
N ALA A 12 -4.08 -13.13 -33.12
CA ALA A 12 -4.38 -11.75 -32.73
C ALA A 12 -3.81 -10.72 -33.71
N ALA A 13 -2.64 -10.98 -34.30
CA ALA A 13 -2.04 -10.12 -35.32
C ALA A 13 -2.75 -10.20 -36.69
N HIS A 14 -3.36 -11.33 -37.01
CA HIS A 14 -4.01 -11.57 -38.31
C HIS A 14 -5.38 -12.27 -38.16
N PRO A 15 -6.37 -11.62 -37.52
CA PRO A 15 -7.64 -12.27 -37.14
C PRO A 15 -8.46 -12.75 -38.35
N GLY A 16 -8.43 -12.02 -39.48
CA GLY A 16 -9.15 -12.40 -40.70
C GLY A 16 -8.62 -13.67 -41.38
N GLN A 17 -7.32 -13.98 -41.24
CA GLN A 17 -6.70 -15.16 -41.88
C GLN A 17 -6.81 -16.44 -41.04
N PHE A 18 -6.98 -16.29 -39.72
CA PHE A 18 -6.94 -17.40 -38.77
C PHE A 18 -8.22 -17.56 -37.95
N ALA A 19 -9.36 -17.08 -38.46
CA ALA A 19 -10.66 -17.20 -37.80
C ALA A 19 -11.01 -18.65 -37.43
N ASP A 20 -10.72 -19.63 -38.31
CA ASP A 20 -10.96 -21.05 -38.04
C ASP A 20 -10.11 -21.58 -36.87
N LYS A 21 -8.88 -21.06 -36.72
CA LYS A 21 -8.00 -21.43 -35.59
C LYS A 21 -8.51 -20.84 -34.28
N LEU A 22 -9.05 -19.61 -34.31
CA LEU A 22 -9.72 -19.02 -33.14
C LEU A 22 -10.96 -19.84 -32.75
N ALA A 23 -11.80 -20.20 -33.71
CA ALA A 23 -12.96 -21.06 -33.48
C ALA A 23 -12.54 -22.43 -32.89
N TRP A 24 -11.44 -23.01 -33.38
CA TRP A 24 -10.86 -24.22 -32.82
C TRP A 24 -10.41 -24.04 -31.36
N ILE A 25 -9.73 -22.95 -31.01
CA ILE A 25 -9.35 -22.64 -29.62
C ILE A 25 -10.60 -22.53 -28.74
N CYS A 26 -11.62 -21.79 -29.19
CA CYS A 26 -12.90 -21.66 -28.49
C CYS A 26 -13.58 -23.02 -28.27
N SER A 27 -13.52 -23.93 -29.24
CA SER A 27 -14.08 -25.29 -29.10
C SER A 27 -13.40 -26.15 -28.02
N ARG A 28 -12.19 -25.76 -27.58
CA ARG A 28 -11.45 -26.45 -26.51
C ARG A 28 -11.81 -25.95 -25.12
N CYS A 29 -12.55 -24.85 -24.99
CA CYS A 29 -13.02 -24.32 -23.71
C CYS A 29 -14.14 -25.20 -23.10
N PRO A 30 -14.49 -25.00 -21.81
CA PRO A 30 -15.70 -25.61 -21.25
C PRO A 30 -16.94 -25.26 -22.11
N PRO A 31 -17.83 -26.23 -22.41
CA PRO A 31 -19.00 -25.97 -23.25
C PRO A 31 -19.90 -24.89 -22.64
N GLN A 32 -20.44 -24.01 -23.49
CA GLN A 32 -21.36 -22.96 -23.05
C GLN A 32 -22.61 -23.56 -22.39
N GLY A 33 -23.05 -22.95 -21.29
CA GLY A 33 -24.15 -23.40 -20.45
C GLY A 33 -23.81 -24.55 -19.50
N SER A 34 -22.64 -25.19 -19.64
CA SER A 34 -22.25 -26.32 -18.80
C SER A 34 -21.83 -25.92 -17.38
N LEU A 35 -21.43 -24.65 -17.17
CA LEU A 35 -20.92 -24.17 -15.89
C LEU A 35 -22.00 -23.51 -15.02
N LEU A 36 -23.07 -23.00 -15.65
CA LEU A 36 -24.17 -22.29 -14.99
C LEU A 36 -25.43 -23.16 -14.78
N GLY A 37 -25.38 -24.45 -15.15
CA GLY A 37 -26.50 -25.37 -15.03
C GLY A 37 -26.85 -25.76 -13.59
N ALA A 38 -28.06 -26.30 -13.39
CA ALA A 38 -28.60 -26.69 -12.07
C ALA A 38 -27.92 -27.93 -11.42
N GLY A 39 -26.95 -28.54 -12.10
CA GLY A 39 -26.18 -29.69 -11.61
C GLY A 39 -24.81 -29.31 -11.05
N ALA A 40 -24.12 -30.28 -10.43
CA ALA A 40 -22.73 -30.07 -10.05
C ALA A 40 -21.89 -29.79 -11.31
N PRO A 41 -21.08 -28.71 -11.33
CA PRO A 41 -20.30 -28.36 -12.50
C PRO A 41 -19.30 -29.48 -12.81
N PRO A 42 -19.13 -29.86 -14.09
CA PRO A 42 -18.20 -30.91 -14.45
C PRO A 42 -16.78 -30.47 -14.10
N ARG A 43 -15.95 -31.44 -13.70
CA ARG A 43 -14.53 -31.19 -13.47
C ARG A 43 -13.87 -30.73 -14.77
N ALA A 44 -13.22 -29.58 -14.73
CA ALA A 44 -12.49 -29.04 -15.87
C ALA A 44 -11.25 -29.88 -16.18
N SER A 45 -10.99 -30.09 -17.46
CA SER A 45 -9.74 -30.68 -17.95
C SER A 45 -8.64 -29.61 -18.09
N ARG A 46 -7.37 -30.03 -18.04
CA ARG A 46 -6.23 -29.12 -18.26
C ARG A 46 -6.30 -28.44 -19.64
N SER A 47 -6.75 -29.15 -20.67
CA SER A 47 -6.93 -28.59 -22.00
C SER A 47 -8.00 -27.49 -22.04
N GLN A 48 -9.08 -27.62 -21.25
CA GLN A 48 -10.12 -26.61 -21.15
C GLN A 48 -9.64 -25.34 -20.46
N LEU A 49 -8.88 -25.48 -19.37
CA LEU A 49 -8.27 -24.35 -18.68
C LEU A 49 -7.26 -23.63 -19.58
N ASN A 50 -6.42 -24.38 -20.29
CA ASN A 50 -5.46 -23.83 -21.25
C ASN A 50 -6.15 -23.13 -22.43
N GLY A 51 -7.24 -23.73 -22.96
CA GLY A 51 -8.07 -23.10 -23.98
C GLY A 51 -8.60 -21.75 -23.51
N LEU A 52 -9.17 -21.70 -22.31
CA LEU A 52 -9.71 -20.47 -21.74
C LEU A 52 -8.66 -19.38 -21.52
N LEU A 53 -7.47 -19.72 -21.00
CA LEU A 53 -6.35 -18.78 -20.88
C LEU A 53 -5.93 -18.22 -22.24
N THR A 54 -5.88 -19.08 -23.26
CA THR A 54 -5.52 -18.70 -24.62
C THR A 54 -6.57 -17.77 -25.21
N THR A 55 -7.85 -18.05 -24.98
CA THR A 55 -8.97 -17.19 -25.38
C THR A 55 -8.91 -15.82 -24.70
N ALA A 56 -8.62 -15.77 -23.39
CA ALA A 56 -8.47 -14.49 -22.68
C ALA A 56 -7.27 -13.68 -23.20
N ARG A 57 -6.13 -14.35 -23.47
CA ARG A 57 -4.95 -13.71 -24.07
C ARG A 57 -5.23 -13.13 -25.45
N PHE A 58 -6.00 -13.84 -26.28
CA PHE A 58 -6.42 -13.32 -27.58
C PHE A 58 -7.17 -11.99 -27.44
N LEU A 59 -8.14 -11.94 -26.51
CA LEU A 59 -8.90 -10.71 -26.24
C LEU A 59 -8.01 -9.57 -25.73
N SER A 60 -6.93 -9.88 -25.00
CA SER A 60 -6.00 -8.88 -24.47
C SER A 60 -5.02 -8.32 -25.50
N ARG A 61 -4.97 -8.91 -26.70
CA ARG A 61 -4.03 -8.55 -27.77
C ARG A 61 -4.71 -8.03 -29.03
N CYS A 62 -6.03 -8.15 -29.14
CA CYS A 62 -6.75 -7.81 -30.36
C CYS A 62 -7.60 -6.54 -30.14
N PRO A 63 -7.25 -5.39 -30.75
CA PRO A 63 -8.09 -4.20 -30.73
C PRO A 63 -9.34 -4.44 -31.58
N GLY A 64 -10.53 -4.23 -31.01
CA GLY A 64 -11.81 -4.61 -31.63
C GLY A 64 -12.07 -4.02 -33.03
N SER A 65 -11.46 -2.86 -33.35
CA SER A 65 -11.65 -2.16 -34.62
C SER A 65 -11.20 -2.94 -35.87
N ASP A 66 -10.20 -3.82 -35.73
CA ASP A 66 -9.65 -4.57 -36.86
C ASP A 66 -10.42 -5.86 -37.14
N ILE A 67 -11.17 -6.36 -36.15
CA ILE A 67 -11.94 -7.60 -36.21
C ILE A 67 -13.27 -7.38 -36.93
N ASP A 68 -13.90 -6.21 -36.73
CA ASP A 68 -15.22 -5.88 -37.27
C ASP A 68 -15.28 -5.88 -38.81
N LEU A 69 -14.12 -5.76 -39.47
CA LEU A 69 -13.95 -5.85 -40.93
C LEU A 69 -14.11 -7.29 -41.47
N TYR A 70 -14.05 -8.31 -40.60
CA TYR A 70 -14.07 -9.73 -40.99
C TYR A 70 -15.16 -10.51 -40.21
N PRO A 71 -16.32 -10.79 -40.83
CA PRO A 71 -17.48 -11.38 -40.13
C PRO A 71 -17.21 -12.71 -39.39
N ALA A 72 -16.38 -13.58 -39.98
CA ALA A 72 -16.02 -14.86 -39.37
C ALA A 72 -15.13 -14.67 -38.12
N ALA A 73 -14.19 -13.72 -38.17
CA ALA A 73 -13.34 -13.39 -37.04
C ALA A 73 -14.14 -12.70 -35.93
N ALA A 74 -15.07 -11.80 -36.28
CA ALA A 74 -15.96 -11.14 -35.35
C ALA A 74 -16.86 -12.14 -34.59
N SER A 75 -17.42 -13.13 -35.28
CA SER A 75 -18.21 -14.19 -34.64
C SER A 75 -17.36 -15.05 -33.68
N ALA A 76 -16.15 -15.42 -34.09
CA ALA A 76 -15.24 -16.20 -33.25
C ALA A 76 -14.76 -15.39 -32.02
N ALA A 77 -14.51 -14.08 -32.17
CA ALA A 77 -14.16 -13.17 -31.09
C ALA A 77 -15.33 -12.94 -30.11
N ALA A 78 -16.57 -12.83 -30.61
CA ALA A 78 -17.77 -12.77 -29.77
C ALA A 78 -17.95 -14.06 -28.95
N THR A 79 -17.66 -15.21 -29.56
CA THR A 79 -17.66 -16.51 -28.88
C THR A 79 -16.59 -16.56 -27.79
N ALA A 80 -15.37 -16.11 -28.11
CA ALA A 80 -14.25 -16.01 -27.16
C ALA A 80 -14.63 -15.16 -25.94
N ARG A 81 -15.22 -13.99 -26.17
CA ARG A 81 -15.73 -13.09 -25.13
C ARG A 81 -16.78 -13.76 -24.27
N SER A 82 -17.77 -14.41 -24.89
CA SER A 82 -18.85 -15.11 -24.17
C SER A 82 -18.31 -16.22 -23.25
N LEU A 83 -17.33 -17.00 -23.70
CA LEU A 83 -16.70 -18.07 -22.91
C LEU A 83 -15.99 -17.55 -21.67
N VAL A 84 -15.22 -16.47 -21.81
CA VAL A 84 -14.52 -15.83 -20.67
C VAL A 84 -15.51 -15.28 -19.65
N ILE A 85 -16.56 -14.59 -20.13
CA ILE A 85 -17.60 -14.02 -19.27
C ILE A 85 -18.39 -15.12 -18.56
N GLU A 86 -18.76 -16.19 -19.26
CA GLU A 86 -19.46 -17.31 -18.64
C GLU A 86 -18.64 -17.96 -17.54
N PHE A 87 -17.35 -18.20 -17.77
CA PHE A 87 -16.46 -18.76 -16.75
C PHE A 87 -16.36 -17.85 -15.51
N LEU A 88 -16.15 -16.55 -15.72
CA LEU A 88 -16.08 -15.59 -14.61
C LEU A 88 -17.40 -15.52 -13.84
N ARG A 89 -18.54 -15.52 -14.54
CA ARG A 89 -19.87 -15.53 -13.91
C ARG A 89 -20.14 -16.82 -13.13
N ALA A 90 -19.64 -17.95 -13.61
CA ALA A 90 -19.72 -19.24 -12.93
C ALA A 90 -18.65 -19.44 -11.85
N THR A 91 -17.72 -18.50 -11.68
CA THR A 91 -16.60 -18.65 -10.73
C THR A 91 -17.10 -18.93 -9.30
N PRO A 92 -18.06 -18.17 -8.73
CA PRO A 92 -18.53 -18.41 -7.37
C PRO A 92 -19.13 -19.80 -7.15
N SER A 93 -19.86 -20.32 -8.13
CA SER A 93 -20.59 -21.60 -8.02
C SER A 93 -19.76 -22.81 -8.46
N ALA A 94 -18.74 -22.61 -9.30
CA ALA A 94 -17.93 -23.67 -9.88
C ALA A 94 -16.44 -23.53 -9.52
N ALA A 95 -15.76 -22.52 -10.06
CA ALA A 95 -14.30 -22.45 -10.02
C ALA A 95 -13.72 -22.20 -8.62
N LEU A 96 -14.51 -21.70 -7.66
CA LEU A 96 -14.06 -21.62 -6.27
C LEU A 96 -14.04 -22.97 -5.55
N ARG A 97 -14.70 -24.01 -6.09
CA ARG A 97 -14.77 -25.34 -5.47
C ARG A 97 -13.60 -26.22 -5.88
N ALA A 98 -13.00 -26.93 -4.93
CA ALA A 98 -11.93 -27.89 -5.21
C ALA A 98 -12.35 -29.02 -6.19
N SER A 99 -13.65 -29.36 -6.23
CA SER A 99 -14.19 -30.39 -7.13
C SER A 99 -14.14 -30.00 -8.61
N PHE A 100 -14.12 -28.70 -8.93
CA PHE A 100 -14.06 -28.21 -10.31
C PHE A 100 -12.69 -28.43 -10.95
N TRP A 101 -11.61 -28.30 -10.18
CA TRP A 101 -10.24 -28.37 -10.69
C TRP A 101 -9.80 -29.80 -11.02
N PRO A 102 -8.84 -30.01 -11.93
CA PRO A 102 -8.23 -31.33 -12.12
C PRO A 102 -7.68 -31.88 -10.78
N GLN A 103 -7.82 -33.18 -10.53
CA GLN A 103 -7.41 -33.79 -9.24
C GLN A 103 -5.90 -33.63 -8.94
N SER A 104 -5.10 -33.47 -9.99
CA SER A 104 -3.67 -33.19 -9.96
C SER A 104 -3.29 -31.70 -9.89
N PHE A 105 -4.26 -30.79 -9.76
CA PHE A 105 -4.02 -29.34 -9.79
C PHE A 105 -3.84 -28.82 -8.35
N PRO A 106 -2.61 -28.48 -7.92
CA PRO A 106 -2.39 -27.89 -6.61
C PRO A 106 -2.94 -26.46 -6.55
N VAL A 107 -3.14 -25.95 -5.34
CA VAL A 107 -3.61 -24.56 -5.12
C VAL A 107 -2.68 -23.54 -5.78
N ASP A 108 -1.37 -23.78 -5.80
CA ASP A 108 -0.41 -22.91 -6.49
C ASP A 108 -0.66 -22.83 -8.01
N ALA A 109 -1.06 -23.93 -8.64
CA ALA A 109 -1.42 -23.94 -10.06
C ALA A 109 -2.76 -23.24 -10.31
N VAL A 110 -3.71 -23.34 -9.37
CA VAL A 110 -4.96 -22.58 -9.40
C VAL A 110 -4.69 -21.08 -9.28
N SER A 111 -3.80 -20.69 -8.35
CA SER A 111 -3.36 -19.30 -8.18
C SER A 111 -2.71 -18.75 -9.44
N ALA A 112 -1.75 -19.48 -10.02
CA ALA A 112 -1.10 -19.09 -11.27
C ALA A 112 -2.11 -18.93 -12.42
N PHE A 113 -3.07 -19.86 -12.54
CA PHE A 113 -4.14 -19.77 -13.53
C PHE A 113 -4.99 -18.50 -13.34
N PHE A 114 -5.44 -18.19 -12.13
CA PHE A 114 -6.24 -17.00 -11.88
C PHE A 114 -5.44 -15.71 -12.12
N SER A 115 -4.17 -15.67 -11.71
CA SER A 115 -3.29 -14.53 -11.95
C SER A 115 -3.13 -14.25 -13.45
N ASP A 116 -2.88 -15.27 -14.26
CA ASP A 116 -2.77 -15.11 -15.71
C ASP A 116 -4.11 -14.73 -16.35
N LEU A 117 -5.20 -15.42 -15.99
CA LEU A 117 -6.52 -15.15 -16.53
C LEU A 117 -6.94 -13.71 -16.27
N LEU A 118 -6.87 -13.26 -15.00
CA LEU A 118 -7.32 -11.94 -14.60
C LEU A 118 -6.42 -10.83 -15.17
N ARG A 119 -5.12 -11.09 -15.35
CA ARG A 119 -4.23 -10.17 -16.07
C ARG A 119 -4.71 -9.96 -17.50
N TYR A 120 -4.94 -11.04 -18.25
CA TYR A 120 -5.44 -10.94 -19.63
C TYR A 120 -6.84 -10.30 -19.70
N VAL A 121 -7.73 -10.62 -18.76
CA VAL A 121 -9.08 -10.03 -18.71
C VAL A 121 -9.03 -8.54 -18.41
N ALA A 122 -8.17 -8.09 -17.49
CA ALA A 122 -7.99 -6.69 -17.18
C ALA A 122 -7.43 -5.92 -18.39
N GLU A 123 -6.37 -6.43 -19.03
CA GLU A 123 -5.81 -5.89 -20.28
C GLU A 123 -6.88 -5.81 -21.40
N ALA A 124 -7.68 -6.86 -21.59
CA ALA A 124 -8.75 -6.88 -22.59
C ALA A 124 -9.86 -5.85 -22.30
N ALA A 125 -10.19 -5.63 -21.03
CA ALA A 125 -11.19 -4.64 -20.61
C ALA A 125 -10.70 -3.19 -20.85
N GLU A 126 -9.38 -2.95 -20.81
CA GLU A 126 -8.81 -1.65 -21.18
C GLU A 126 -8.88 -1.38 -22.69
N LEU A 127 -8.78 -2.43 -23.51
CA LEU A 127 -8.85 -2.32 -24.97
C LEU A 127 -10.28 -2.24 -25.53
N SER A 128 -11.26 -2.84 -24.85
CA SER A 128 -12.66 -2.92 -25.31
C SER A 128 -13.64 -2.38 -24.27
N PRO A 129 -14.26 -1.20 -24.50
CA PRO A 129 -15.20 -0.60 -23.55
C PRO A 129 -16.47 -1.44 -23.40
N ASP A 130 -16.93 -2.08 -24.47
CA ASP A 130 -18.09 -2.96 -24.40
C ASP A 130 -17.82 -4.15 -23.48
N PHE A 131 -16.62 -4.74 -23.55
CA PHE A 131 -16.22 -5.86 -22.69
C PHE A 131 -16.11 -5.43 -21.24
N SER A 132 -15.53 -4.25 -21.01
CA SER A 132 -15.47 -3.60 -19.70
C SER A 132 -16.85 -3.39 -19.08
N ALA A 133 -17.82 -2.87 -19.85
CA ALA A 133 -19.19 -2.66 -19.39
C ALA A 133 -19.88 -3.97 -19.01
N GLU A 134 -19.73 -5.02 -19.83
CA GLU A 134 -20.34 -6.32 -19.55
C GLU A 134 -19.73 -7.01 -18.32
N LEU A 135 -18.42 -6.91 -18.13
CA LEU A 135 -17.73 -7.41 -16.93
C LEU A 135 -18.21 -6.70 -15.66
N SER A 136 -18.31 -5.37 -15.72
CA SER A 136 -18.71 -4.53 -14.58
C SER A 136 -20.05 -4.96 -13.98
N ASN A 137 -20.98 -5.42 -14.82
CA ASN A 137 -22.35 -5.77 -14.42
C ASN A 137 -22.45 -6.98 -13.47
N PHE A 138 -21.45 -7.85 -13.39
CA PHE A 138 -21.51 -9.05 -12.55
C PHE A 138 -20.25 -9.33 -11.73
N PHE A 139 -19.09 -8.79 -12.14
CA PHE A 139 -17.83 -9.15 -11.53
C PHE A 139 -17.76 -8.70 -10.05
N GLY A 140 -18.38 -7.57 -9.71
CA GLY A 140 -18.49 -7.13 -8.32
C GLY A 140 -19.19 -8.14 -7.41
N GLY A 141 -20.32 -8.73 -7.85
CA GLY A 141 -20.98 -9.82 -7.13
C GLY A 141 -20.12 -11.09 -7.00
N THR A 142 -19.27 -11.35 -8.00
CA THR A 142 -18.29 -12.46 -7.95
C THR A 142 -17.25 -12.24 -6.84
N LEU A 143 -16.79 -11.00 -6.66
CA LEU A 143 -15.85 -10.65 -5.60
C LEU A 143 -16.45 -10.77 -4.20
N VAL A 144 -17.70 -10.32 -4.03
CA VAL A 144 -18.42 -10.43 -2.75
C VAL A 144 -18.57 -11.91 -2.36
N ALA A 145 -19.02 -12.75 -3.30
CA ALA A 145 -19.15 -14.19 -3.03
C ALA A 145 -17.80 -14.87 -2.71
N ALA A 146 -16.71 -14.43 -3.33
CA ALA A 146 -15.38 -14.93 -3.02
C ALA A 146 -14.87 -14.44 -1.64
N ALA A 147 -15.19 -13.21 -1.24
CA ALA A 147 -14.83 -12.66 0.07
C ALA A 147 -15.58 -13.33 1.23
N GLU A 148 -16.79 -13.83 0.97
CA GLU A 148 -17.64 -14.56 1.92
C GLU A 148 -17.41 -16.08 1.94
N ALA A 149 -16.54 -16.60 1.06
CA ALA A 149 -16.29 -18.02 0.96
C ALA A 149 -15.61 -18.57 2.23
N LEU A 150 -16.30 -19.49 2.91
CA LEU A 150 -15.82 -20.15 4.13
C LEU A 150 -15.62 -21.65 3.92
N GLY A 151 -14.80 -22.27 4.77
CA GLY A 151 -14.62 -23.72 4.82
C GLY A 151 -13.52 -24.26 3.89
N PRO A 152 -13.65 -25.49 3.36
CA PRO A 152 -12.56 -26.20 2.68
C PRO A 152 -12.10 -25.52 1.37
N ASP A 153 -13.00 -24.74 0.75
CA ASP A 153 -12.75 -24.02 -0.50
C ASP A 153 -12.10 -22.63 -0.28
N ALA A 154 -11.93 -22.20 0.97
CA ALA A 154 -11.38 -20.88 1.31
C ALA A 154 -9.97 -20.65 0.73
N ALA A 155 -9.16 -21.69 0.57
CA ALA A 155 -7.84 -21.57 -0.04
C ALA A 155 -7.89 -21.15 -1.52
N ILE A 156 -8.88 -21.67 -2.27
CA ILE A 156 -9.07 -21.33 -3.68
C ILE A 156 -9.68 -19.94 -3.81
N ALA A 157 -10.65 -19.60 -2.96
CA ALA A 157 -11.23 -18.26 -2.89
C ALA A 157 -10.16 -17.20 -2.56
N ARG A 158 -9.26 -17.49 -1.61
CA ARG A 158 -8.10 -16.63 -1.31
C ARG A 158 -7.18 -16.51 -2.53
N ALA A 159 -6.83 -17.60 -3.19
CA ALA A 159 -6.00 -17.55 -4.40
C ALA A 159 -6.62 -16.68 -5.51
N PHE A 160 -7.93 -16.77 -5.70
CA PHE A 160 -8.68 -15.90 -6.60
C PHE A 160 -8.61 -14.43 -6.16
N MET A 161 -8.91 -14.14 -4.88
CA MET A 161 -8.88 -12.76 -4.35
C MET A 161 -7.49 -12.12 -4.42
N VAL A 162 -6.42 -12.88 -4.19
CA VAL A 162 -5.04 -12.43 -4.39
C VAL A 162 -4.81 -12.04 -5.85
N ALA A 163 -5.23 -12.88 -6.81
CA ALA A 163 -5.09 -12.59 -8.23
C ALA A 163 -5.89 -11.34 -8.66
N VAL A 164 -7.11 -11.16 -8.15
CA VAL A 164 -7.92 -9.94 -8.38
C VAL A 164 -7.24 -8.72 -7.79
N SER A 165 -6.65 -8.83 -6.59
CA SER A 165 -5.95 -7.70 -5.96
C SER A 165 -4.74 -7.20 -6.78
N GLN A 166 -4.17 -8.07 -7.62
CA GLN A 166 -3.08 -7.72 -8.53
C GLN A 166 -3.61 -7.13 -9.84
N ASN A 167 -4.62 -7.78 -10.44
CA ASN A 167 -5.25 -7.37 -11.69
C ASN A 167 -6.77 -7.41 -11.49
N CYS A 168 -7.36 -6.26 -11.18
CA CYS A 168 -8.80 -6.17 -10.88
C CYS A 168 -9.54 -5.71 -12.14
N PRO A 169 -10.38 -6.56 -12.76
CA PRO A 169 -11.35 -6.13 -13.78
C PRO A 169 -12.26 -4.99 -13.28
N PRO A 170 -12.89 -4.23 -14.19
CA PRO A 170 -13.82 -3.16 -13.82
C PRO A 170 -15.00 -3.70 -13.00
N ILE A 171 -15.41 -2.95 -11.98
CA ILE A 171 -16.57 -3.23 -11.13
C ILE A 171 -17.42 -1.97 -10.99
N LEU A 172 -18.73 -2.16 -10.82
CA LEU A 172 -19.64 -1.06 -10.50
C LEU A 172 -19.35 -0.47 -9.12
N THR A 173 -19.53 0.84 -8.97
CA THR A 173 -19.32 1.55 -7.70
C THR A 173 -20.17 0.97 -6.56
N ALA A 174 -21.42 0.60 -6.83
CA ALA A 174 -22.29 0.00 -5.82
C ALA A 174 -21.77 -1.35 -5.30
N ASP A 175 -21.17 -2.16 -6.17
CA ASP A 175 -20.57 -3.43 -5.79
C ASP A 175 -19.23 -3.23 -5.08
N ALA A 176 -18.46 -2.21 -5.48
CA ALA A 176 -17.25 -1.81 -4.78
C ALA A 176 -17.54 -1.42 -3.33
N GLU A 177 -18.61 -0.66 -3.07
CA GLU A 177 -19.01 -0.31 -1.70
C GLU A 177 -19.40 -1.54 -0.89
N ARG A 178 -20.22 -2.44 -1.47
CA ARG A 178 -20.62 -3.68 -0.79
C ARG A 178 -19.41 -4.56 -0.45
N LEU A 179 -18.47 -4.68 -1.38
CA LEU A 179 -17.22 -5.40 -1.15
C LEU A 179 -16.42 -4.78 -0.01
N LEU A 180 -16.37 -3.45 0.09
CA LEU A 180 -15.72 -2.78 1.20
C LEU A 180 -16.42 -3.03 2.54
N ASP A 181 -17.75 -3.06 2.57
CA ASP A 181 -18.50 -3.43 3.78
C ASP A 181 -18.12 -4.83 4.26
N CYS A 182 -18.15 -5.82 3.36
CA CYS A 182 -17.74 -7.20 3.65
C CYS A 182 -16.30 -7.29 4.18
N LEU A 183 -15.37 -6.49 3.63
CA LEU A 183 -13.96 -6.49 4.05
C LEU A 183 -13.74 -5.74 5.38
N LEU A 184 -14.48 -4.66 5.63
CA LEU A 184 -14.40 -3.87 6.86
C LEU A 184 -14.98 -4.63 8.07
N GLU A 185 -16.04 -5.40 7.87
CA GLU A 185 -16.58 -6.30 8.91
C GLU A 185 -15.51 -7.30 9.36
N GLN A 186 -14.73 -7.84 8.41
CA GLN A 186 -13.63 -8.75 8.73
C GLN A 186 -12.49 -8.09 9.52
N PHE A 187 -12.29 -6.78 9.40
CA PHE A 187 -11.29 -6.05 10.20
C PHE A 187 -11.73 -5.79 11.63
N SER A 188 -13.04 -5.71 11.87
CA SER A 188 -13.61 -5.36 13.17
C SER A 188 -13.46 -6.50 14.19
N GLY A 189 -13.34 -7.74 13.74
CA GLY A 189 -13.04 -8.90 14.59
C GLY A 189 -11.62 -8.93 15.18
N SER A 190 -10.74 -7.99 14.80
CA SER A 190 -9.35 -7.89 15.28
C SER A 190 -9.14 -6.82 16.36
N ALA A 191 -10.21 -6.14 16.80
CA ALA A 191 -10.13 -4.92 17.61
C ALA A 191 -9.79 -5.13 19.10
N GLU A 192 -9.85 -6.35 19.63
CA GLU A 192 -9.62 -6.60 21.07
C GLU A 192 -8.14 -6.44 21.52
N VAL A 193 -7.21 -6.22 20.60
CA VAL A 193 -5.77 -5.96 20.89
C VAL A 193 -5.47 -4.46 21.10
N GLU A 194 -6.48 -3.58 21.01
CA GLU A 194 -6.33 -2.11 21.03
C GLU A 194 -5.68 -1.53 22.31
N ASP A 195 -5.85 -2.18 23.46
CA ASP A 195 -5.42 -1.61 24.75
C ASP A 195 -3.94 -1.83 25.09
N LEU A 196 -3.24 -2.74 24.41
CA LEU A 196 -1.84 -3.09 24.74
C LEU A 196 -0.79 -2.33 23.90
N LEU A 197 -1.16 -1.85 22.72
CA LEU A 197 -0.26 -1.09 21.83
C LEU A 197 -0.37 0.43 22.01
N SER A 198 -1.45 0.91 22.63
CA SER A 198 -1.74 2.33 22.82
C SER A 198 -1.08 2.92 24.09
N THR A 199 -0.59 2.08 25.01
CA THR A 199 -0.08 2.51 26.31
C THR A 199 1.38 2.97 26.32
N SER A 200 2.12 2.81 25.22
CA SER A 200 3.56 3.18 25.16
C SER A 200 3.89 4.36 24.27
N SER A 201 2.90 5.05 23.67
CA SER A 201 3.13 6.17 22.74
C SER A 201 2.61 7.51 23.24
N SER A 202 2.64 7.75 24.56
CA SER A 202 2.49 9.10 25.10
C SER A 202 3.85 9.74 25.32
N ASP A 203 3.93 10.99 24.87
CA ASP A 203 4.93 12.02 25.18
C ASP A 203 6.21 12.05 24.32
N ASN A 204 6.04 12.55 23.09
CA ASN A 204 6.92 13.60 22.56
C ASN A 204 6.25 14.32 21.37
N SER A 205 5.18 15.08 21.65
CA SER A 205 4.66 16.10 20.74
C SER A 205 4.99 17.49 21.29
N ALA A 206 6.26 17.87 21.24
CA ALA A 206 6.61 19.28 21.34
C ALA A 206 6.29 19.93 20.00
N TRP A 207 5.07 20.45 19.86
CA TRP A 207 4.69 21.65 19.10
C TRP A 207 3.26 21.99 19.50
N SER A 208 3.12 22.77 20.57
CA SER A 208 1.89 23.48 20.89
C SER A 208 2.27 24.85 21.42
N LEU A 209 1.95 25.86 20.62
CA LEU A 209 2.02 27.27 20.99
C LEU A 209 1.04 27.50 22.14
N SER A 210 1.58 27.88 23.30
CA SER A 210 0.81 28.28 24.46
C SER A 210 0.21 29.66 24.21
N VAL A 211 -1.11 29.71 24.05
CA VAL A 211 -1.91 30.91 24.32
C VAL A 211 -2.85 30.54 25.45
N GLN A 212 -2.40 30.80 26.68
CA GLN A 212 -3.24 30.69 27.87
C GLN A 212 -4.33 31.77 27.81
N GLY A 213 -5.56 31.36 27.50
CA GLY A 213 -6.77 32.11 27.82
C GLY A 213 -7.43 31.45 29.03
N THR A 214 -7.24 32.02 30.22
CA THR A 214 -7.97 31.62 31.43
C THR A 214 -9.43 32.12 31.37
N PRO A 215 -10.40 31.36 31.89
CA PRO A 215 -11.82 31.65 31.76
C PRO A 215 -12.27 32.64 32.84
N SER A 216 -12.94 33.73 32.45
CA SER A 216 -13.61 34.63 33.38
C SER A 216 -15.13 34.42 33.36
N LYS A 217 -15.67 34.05 34.53
CA LYS A 217 -17.08 34.25 34.87
C LYS A 217 -17.13 34.50 36.37
N VAL A 218 -17.41 35.74 36.77
CA VAL A 218 -18.21 36.15 37.95
C VAL A 218 -18.22 37.69 38.03
N LYS A 219 -19.39 38.24 37.68
CA LYS A 219 -20.20 39.28 38.34
C LYS A 219 -19.55 40.13 39.47
N GLY A 220 -19.59 41.46 39.30
CA GLY A 220 -20.15 42.38 40.31
C GLY A 220 -19.23 43.36 41.05
N ARG A 221 -19.34 44.65 40.68
CA ARG A 221 -19.43 45.90 41.49
C ARG A 221 -18.31 46.40 42.42
N GLU A 222 -18.10 47.73 42.29
CA GLU A 222 -17.64 48.75 43.29
C GLU A 222 -16.18 48.63 43.80
N GLU A 223 -15.39 49.66 44.11
CA GLU A 223 -15.35 51.13 43.97
C GLU A 223 -13.93 51.54 44.45
N ASP A 224 -13.38 52.62 43.90
CA ASP A 224 -12.49 53.63 44.50
C ASP A 224 -11.11 53.36 45.19
N LYS A 225 -10.24 54.35 44.94
CA LYS A 225 -9.13 54.95 45.74
C LYS A 225 -7.67 54.48 45.60
N GLU A 226 -6.92 55.25 44.80
CA GLU A 226 -5.87 56.24 45.17
C GLU A 226 -4.86 56.01 46.34
N ILE A 227 -3.59 56.37 46.03
CA ILE A 227 -2.51 56.99 46.84
C ILE A 227 -1.24 56.14 47.13
N ALA A 228 -0.11 56.64 46.57
CA ALA A 228 1.30 56.76 47.02
C ALA A 228 2.04 55.53 47.64
N ASP A 229 3.37 55.46 47.76
CA ASP A 229 4.46 56.43 47.69
C ASP A 229 5.82 55.71 47.44
N ASP A 230 6.78 56.46 46.90
CA ASP A 230 8.25 56.43 46.98
C ASP A 230 9.11 55.15 47.11
N GLY A 231 10.25 55.17 46.40
CA GLY A 231 11.53 54.86 47.04
C GLY A 231 12.58 54.02 46.30
N ASP A 232 13.25 54.66 45.33
CA ASP A 232 14.72 54.62 45.11
C ASP A 232 15.43 53.50 44.30
N SER A 233 16.02 53.97 43.18
CA SER A 233 17.36 53.72 42.59
C SER A 233 17.92 52.31 42.35
N GLU A 234 18.17 51.95 41.08
CA GLU A 234 19.50 52.05 40.42
C GLU A 234 19.50 51.39 39.02
N ALA A 235 20.29 51.98 38.14
CA ALA A 235 20.40 51.65 36.73
C ALA A 235 21.16 50.33 36.46
N SER A 236 20.64 49.50 35.55
CA SER A 236 21.48 48.60 34.75
C SER A 236 20.78 48.21 33.45
N SER A 237 21.23 48.85 32.37
CA SER A 237 21.00 48.42 30.99
C SER A 237 21.76 47.12 30.73
N LYS A 238 21.07 46.06 30.28
CA LYS A 238 21.69 44.97 29.53
C LYS A 238 20.69 44.23 28.64
N ALA A 239 21.18 44.00 27.44
CA ALA A 239 20.47 43.62 26.24
C ALA A 239 19.90 42.19 26.27
N ASN A 240 18.77 42.04 25.59
CA ASN A 240 18.22 40.77 25.14
C ASN A 240 19.25 40.00 24.30
N GLY A 241 19.51 38.76 24.71
CA GLY A 241 20.35 37.81 24.00
C GLY A 241 20.06 36.38 24.45
N SER A 242 18.80 35.94 24.34
CA SER A 242 18.43 34.54 24.58
C SER A 242 18.84 33.71 23.36
N VAL A 243 20.06 33.17 23.41
CA VAL A 243 20.53 32.15 22.47
C VAL A 243 19.97 30.81 22.92
N ILE A 244 18.98 30.32 22.18
CA ILE A 244 18.42 28.97 22.29
C ILE A 244 19.50 28.00 21.83
N SER A 245 20.18 27.37 22.79
CA SER A 245 21.10 26.26 22.55
C SER A 245 20.28 25.00 22.24
N GLY A 246 20.08 24.74 20.95
CA GLY A 246 19.45 23.52 20.45
C GLY A 246 20.37 22.33 20.69
N ARG A 247 19.99 21.44 21.62
CA ARG A 247 20.68 20.18 21.88
C ARG A 247 20.48 19.26 20.68
N SER A 248 21.58 18.88 20.01
CA SER A 248 21.61 17.84 18.98
C SER A 248 21.52 16.46 19.64
N SER A 249 20.57 15.65 19.19
CA SER A 249 20.35 14.28 19.62
C SER A 249 21.30 13.32 18.88
N VAL A 250 22.61 13.49 19.08
CA VAL A 250 23.65 12.63 18.45
C VAL A 250 24.61 12.00 19.48
N ASP A 251 24.62 12.44 20.74
CA ASP A 251 25.55 11.91 21.77
C ASP A 251 24.97 10.86 22.75
N GLN A 252 23.81 10.26 22.47
CA GLN A 252 23.27 9.17 23.32
C GLN A 252 23.63 7.75 22.85
N LEU A 253 24.60 7.59 21.94
CA LEU A 253 25.04 6.27 21.47
C LEU A 253 26.34 5.76 22.12
N ALA A 254 26.94 6.50 23.05
CA ALA A 254 28.14 6.08 23.78
C ALA A 254 27.84 5.95 25.29
N GLY A 255 27.06 4.93 25.67
CA GLY A 255 26.81 4.66 27.10
C GLY A 255 25.62 3.77 27.40
N SER A 256 25.50 2.61 26.77
CA SER A 256 24.55 1.58 27.20
C SER A 256 25.22 0.21 27.13
N ASN A 257 26.25 0.01 27.95
CA ASN A 257 26.68 -1.33 28.34
C ASN A 257 25.63 -1.90 29.31
N GLU A 258 24.50 -2.35 28.78
CA GLU A 258 23.63 -3.29 29.49
C GLU A 258 24.13 -4.71 29.23
N THR A 259 25.16 -5.09 29.98
CA THR A 259 25.49 -6.48 30.24
C THR A 259 24.42 -7.08 31.15
N SER A 260 23.27 -7.47 30.59
CA SER A 260 22.40 -8.52 31.11
C SER A 260 21.33 -8.89 30.08
N GLY A 261 21.30 -10.14 29.64
CA GLY A 261 20.41 -10.67 28.60
C GLY A 261 18.94 -10.77 29.01
N GLY A 262 18.27 -9.63 29.21
CA GLY A 262 16.84 -9.54 29.45
C GLY A 262 16.15 -8.69 28.39
N VAL A 263 15.28 -9.30 27.57
CA VAL A 263 14.33 -8.54 26.74
C VAL A 263 13.42 -7.75 27.68
N GLY A 264 13.39 -6.41 27.53
CA GLY A 264 12.54 -5.53 28.35
C GLY A 264 11.04 -5.90 28.26
N PRO A 265 10.25 -5.64 29.31
CA PRO A 265 8.85 -6.06 29.38
C PRO A 265 7.96 -5.50 28.25
N ALA A 266 8.22 -4.26 27.81
CA ALA A 266 7.51 -3.63 26.69
C ALA A 266 7.78 -4.35 25.35
N THR A 267 9.04 -4.69 25.07
CA THR A 267 9.42 -5.42 23.84
C THR A 267 8.78 -6.81 23.81
N LYS A 268 8.73 -7.52 24.95
CA LYS A 268 8.03 -8.81 25.05
C LYS A 268 6.54 -8.70 24.75
N GLN A 269 5.88 -7.63 25.23
CA GLN A 269 4.46 -7.40 24.98
C GLN A 269 4.16 -7.08 23.52
N HIS A 270 5.02 -6.30 22.84
CA HIS A 270 4.91 -6.07 21.40
C HIS A 270 5.08 -7.35 20.58
N VAL A 271 6.06 -8.21 20.93
CA VAL A 271 6.26 -9.49 20.25
C VAL A 271 5.01 -10.38 20.36
N VAL A 272 4.39 -10.47 21.55
CA VAL A 272 3.12 -11.20 21.73
C VAL A 272 2.04 -10.65 20.81
N ALA A 273 1.80 -9.34 20.82
CA ALA A 273 0.74 -8.72 20.02
C ALA A 273 0.94 -8.94 18.51
N PHE A 274 2.17 -8.89 18.02
CA PHE A 274 2.46 -9.16 16.60
C PHE A 274 2.46 -10.64 16.23
N GLU A 275 2.63 -11.54 17.19
CA GLU A 275 2.47 -12.98 16.99
C GLU A 275 0.98 -13.37 16.97
N GLU A 276 0.15 -12.71 17.79
CA GLU A 276 -1.31 -12.87 17.83
C GLU A 276 -2.01 -12.37 16.54
N GLU A 277 -1.46 -11.37 15.87
CA GLU A 277 -1.91 -10.95 14.54
C GLU A 277 -1.72 -12.09 13.53
N SER A 278 -2.80 -12.74 13.09
CA SER A 278 -2.69 -13.89 12.19
C SER A 278 -2.13 -13.51 10.81
N ILE A 279 -1.34 -14.41 10.21
CA ILE A 279 -0.81 -14.25 8.84
C ILE A 279 -1.96 -14.15 7.82
N GLU A 280 -3.01 -14.96 7.98
CA GLU A 280 -4.20 -14.90 7.13
C GLU A 280 -4.93 -13.55 7.28
N GLY A 281 -4.99 -12.98 8.48
CA GLY A 281 -5.54 -11.65 8.71
C GLY A 281 -4.76 -10.55 7.99
N LEU A 282 -3.42 -10.63 7.99
CA LEU A 282 -2.56 -9.71 7.24
C LEU A 282 -2.76 -9.82 5.73
N GLU A 283 -2.87 -11.03 5.20
CA GLU A 283 -3.14 -11.26 3.77
C GLU A 283 -4.50 -10.70 3.37
N LYS A 284 -5.54 -10.89 4.19
CA LYS A 284 -6.86 -10.29 3.96
C LYS A 284 -6.82 -8.77 3.95
N GLN A 285 -6.09 -8.15 4.88
CA GLN A 285 -5.88 -6.70 4.88
C GLN A 285 -5.14 -6.23 3.61
N GLU A 286 -4.08 -6.94 3.20
CA GLU A 286 -3.34 -6.62 1.98
C GLU A 286 -4.26 -6.64 0.74
N ILE A 287 -5.04 -7.71 0.56
CA ILE A 287 -6.00 -7.87 -0.54
C ILE A 287 -6.99 -6.71 -0.54
N ALA A 288 -7.58 -6.41 0.62
CA ALA A 288 -8.57 -5.35 0.76
C ALA A 288 -7.99 -3.96 0.45
N PHE A 289 -6.79 -3.64 0.95
CA PHE A 289 -6.12 -2.38 0.66
C PHE A 289 -5.80 -2.21 -0.84
N LYS A 290 -5.37 -3.29 -1.50
CA LYS A 290 -5.13 -3.29 -2.95
C LYS A 290 -6.43 -3.10 -3.74
N LEU A 291 -7.49 -3.81 -3.39
CA LEU A 291 -8.81 -3.67 -4.03
C LEU A 291 -9.37 -2.25 -3.86
N PHE A 292 -9.29 -1.71 -2.64
CA PHE A 292 -9.67 -0.32 -2.38
C PHE A 292 -8.87 0.67 -3.25
N SER A 293 -7.56 0.45 -3.36
CA SER A 293 -6.68 1.25 -4.21
C SER A 293 -7.07 1.17 -5.69
N HIS A 294 -7.56 0.03 -6.18
CA HIS A 294 -8.07 -0.12 -7.56
C HIS A 294 -9.39 0.62 -7.79
N VAL A 295 -10.28 0.60 -6.78
CA VAL A 295 -11.56 1.33 -6.85
C VAL A 295 -11.32 2.85 -6.96
N LEU A 296 -10.36 3.37 -6.19
CA LEU A 296 -10.00 4.79 -6.25
C LEU A 296 -9.39 5.19 -7.61
N ASP A 297 -8.50 4.38 -8.18
CA ASP A 297 -7.83 4.70 -9.46
C ASP A 297 -8.82 4.83 -10.63
N ARG A 298 -9.91 4.04 -10.61
CA ARG A 298 -10.93 4.04 -11.66
C ARG A 298 -11.96 5.17 -11.51
N GLY A 299 -11.72 6.13 -10.61
CA GLY A 299 -12.65 7.23 -10.33
C GLY A 299 -13.90 6.79 -9.57
N GLY A 300 -13.85 5.65 -8.86
CA GLY A 300 -14.96 5.18 -8.04
C GLY A 300 -15.28 6.17 -6.92
N VAL A 301 -16.55 6.60 -6.83
CA VAL A 301 -17.02 7.42 -5.72
C VAL A 301 -17.27 6.51 -4.52
N VAL A 302 -16.40 6.61 -3.51
CA VAL A 302 -16.55 5.85 -2.26
C VAL A 302 -17.17 6.76 -1.20
N LYS A 303 -18.18 6.26 -0.46
CA LYS A 303 -18.69 6.90 0.76
C LYS A 303 -17.54 7.37 1.67
N THR A 304 -17.65 8.63 2.11
CA THR A 304 -16.65 9.28 2.98
C THR A 304 -16.37 8.47 4.26
N GLY A 305 -17.41 7.87 4.87
CA GLY A 305 -17.24 7.02 6.04
C GLY A 305 -16.40 5.76 5.79
N HIS A 306 -16.58 5.09 4.65
CA HIS A 306 -15.81 3.90 4.29
C HIS A 306 -14.36 4.27 3.97
N LEU A 307 -14.16 5.38 3.24
CA LEU A 307 -12.84 5.96 2.98
C LEU A 307 -12.09 6.23 4.29
N GLU A 308 -12.72 6.92 5.25
CA GLU A 308 -12.12 7.23 6.55
C GLU A 308 -11.78 5.97 7.35
N GLN A 309 -12.66 4.97 7.36
CA GLN A 309 -12.42 3.73 8.09
C GLN A 309 -11.27 2.92 7.49
N VAL A 310 -11.24 2.72 6.17
CA VAL A 310 -10.14 2.01 5.49
C VAL A 310 -8.82 2.74 5.72
N ARG A 311 -8.82 4.08 5.66
CA ARG A 311 -7.66 4.90 6.00
C ARG A 311 -7.23 4.75 7.45
N LYS A 312 -8.17 4.67 8.40
CA LYS A 312 -7.85 4.47 9.82
C LYS A 312 -7.12 3.15 10.01
N VAL A 313 -7.59 2.06 9.41
CA VAL A 313 -6.94 0.74 9.48
C VAL A 313 -5.58 0.75 8.79
N ALA A 314 -5.47 1.33 7.58
CA ALA A 314 -4.19 1.49 6.88
C ALA A 314 -3.17 2.32 7.70
N ALA A 315 -3.62 3.42 8.32
CA ALA A 315 -2.76 4.24 9.18
C ALA A 315 -2.30 3.48 10.43
N LYS A 316 -3.14 2.63 11.02
CA LYS A 316 -2.75 1.75 12.14
C LYS A 316 -1.64 0.79 11.71
N GLN A 317 -1.76 0.16 10.54
CA GLN A 317 -0.72 -0.73 10.02
C GLN A 317 0.63 -0.01 9.87
N LEU A 318 0.64 1.18 9.28
CA LEU A 318 1.86 2.00 9.14
C LEU A 318 2.41 2.48 10.49
N LYS A 319 1.55 2.90 11.42
CA LYS A 319 1.95 3.32 12.78
C LYS A 319 2.61 2.20 13.58
N SER A 320 2.19 0.95 13.36
CA SER A 320 2.76 -0.22 14.05
C SER A 320 4.13 -0.62 13.51
N LEU A 321 4.49 -0.16 12.31
CA LEU A 321 5.67 -0.62 11.58
C LEU A 321 7.01 -0.32 12.28
N PRO A 322 7.25 0.87 12.87
CA PRO A 322 8.49 1.14 13.59
C PRO A 322 8.73 0.17 14.76
N SER A 323 7.69 -0.09 15.55
CA SER A 323 7.76 -1.05 16.65
C SER A 323 7.99 -2.47 16.15
N PHE A 324 7.33 -2.87 15.06
CA PHE A 324 7.51 -4.18 14.43
C PHE A 324 8.94 -4.40 13.91
N LEU A 325 9.46 -3.44 13.15
CA LEU A 325 10.78 -3.53 12.50
C LEU A 325 11.96 -3.41 13.47
N LYS A 326 11.72 -2.87 14.68
CA LYS A 326 12.70 -2.79 15.77
C LYS A 326 12.97 -4.16 16.42
N ILE A 327 12.01 -5.10 16.35
CA ILE A 327 12.16 -6.44 16.91
C ILE A 327 13.24 -7.20 16.14
N ARG A 328 14.28 -7.60 16.85
CA ARG A 328 15.42 -8.33 16.31
C ARG A 328 15.05 -9.80 16.10
N LYS A 329 15.72 -10.45 15.14
CA LYS A 329 15.46 -11.86 14.79
C LYS A 329 15.43 -12.83 15.98
N HIS A 330 16.29 -12.65 16.98
CA HIS A 330 16.37 -13.54 18.16
C HIS A 330 15.30 -13.26 19.23
N GLU A 331 14.55 -12.16 19.11
CA GLU A 331 13.49 -11.78 20.05
C GLU A 331 12.15 -12.42 19.69
N TRP A 332 12.00 -12.91 18.45
CA TRP A 332 10.82 -13.65 17.99
C TRP A 332 10.80 -15.07 18.55
N ARG A 333 9.63 -15.56 18.97
CA ARG A 333 9.46 -16.98 19.34
C ARG A 333 9.41 -17.86 18.09
N GLU A 334 8.74 -17.38 17.05
CA GLU A 334 8.76 -18.01 15.74
C GLU A 334 10.14 -17.87 15.09
N GLN A 335 10.61 -18.92 14.42
CA GLN A 335 11.90 -18.92 13.74
C GLN A 335 11.80 -19.57 12.35
N GLY A 336 12.83 -19.37 11.53
CA GLY A 336 12.92 -20.00 10.21
C GLY A 336 11.91 -19.47 9.18
N SER A 337 11.24 -20.38 8.47
CA SER A 337 10.31 -20.05 7.37
C SER A 337 9.05 -19.34 7.85
N LEU A 338 8.54 -19.69 9.02
CA LEU A 338 7.32 -19.10 9.60
C LEU A 338 7.53 -17.61 9.90
N LEU A 339 8.65 -17.27 10.56
CA LEU A 339 9.02 -15.88 10.83
C LEU A 339 9.20 -15.08 9.53
N LYS A 340 9.85 -15.68 8.53
CA LYS A 340 10.01 -15.05 7.21
C LYS A 340 8.66 -14.75 6.55
N MET A 341 7.72 -15.70 6.63
CA MET A 341 6.36 -15.53 6.11
C MET A 341 5.64 -14.38 6.83
N ARG A 342 5.64 -14.37 8.17
CA ARG A 342 5.03 -13.30 8.98
C ARG A 342 5.58 -11.92 8.63
N ILE A 343 6.90 -11.79 8.54
CA ILE A 343 7.55 -10.51 8.19
C ILE A 343 7.16 -10.10 6.78
N ASN A 344 7.19 -11.01 5.80
CA ASN A 344 6.77 -10.69 4.45
C ASN A 344 5.31 -10.25 4.39
N SER A 345 4.39 -10.96 5.04
CA SER A 345 2.97 -10.62 5.04
C SER A 345 2.70 -9.27 5.71
N LYS A 346 3.38 -8.97 6.83
CA LYS A 346 3.27 -7.65 7.49
C LYS A 346 3.76 -6.52 6.59
N LEU A 347 4.92 -6.69 5.97
CA LEU A 347 5.50 -5.67 5.08
C LEU A 347 4.68 -5.49 3.80
N SER A 348 4.13 -6.56 3.23
CA SER A 348 3.21 -6.49 2.09
C SER A 348 1.91 -5.77 2.44
N ALA A 349 1.32 -6.04 3.61
CA ALA A 349 0.14 -5.34 4.11
C ALA A 349 0.42 -3.84 4.32
N CYS A 350 1.57 -3.49 4.91
CA CYS A 350 2.00 -2.10 5.04
C CYS A 350 2.22 -1.41 3.69
N LYS A 351 2.80 -2.11 2.70
CA LYS A 351 2.98 -1.57 1.34
C LYS A 351 1.64 -1.26 0.68
N ALA A 352 0.65 -2.15 0.83
CA ALA A 352 -0.70 -1.91 0.35
C ALA A 352 -1.39 -0.76 1.12
N ALA A 353 -1.18 -0.66 2.43
CA ALA A 353 -1.69 0.43 3.26
C ALA A 353 -1.10 1.80 2.84
N THR A 354 0.17 1.85 2.44
CA THR A 354 0.80 3.03 1.86
C THR A 354 0.07 3.49 0.59
N SER A 355 -0.25 2.58 -0.32
CA SER A 355 -1.03 2.88 -1.53
C SER A 355 -2.40 3.50 -1.19
N VAL A 356 -3.11 2.94 -0.20
CA VAL A 356 -4.39 3.47 0.27
C VAL A 356 -4.25 4.91 0.75
N GLN A 357 -3.24 5.20 1.59
CA GLN A 357 -3.04 6.55 2.11
C GLN A 357 -2.76 7.57 1.01
N ILE A 358 -1.88 7.22 0.07
CA ILE A 358 -1.49 8.09 -1.04
C ILE A 358 -2.71 8.37 -1.92
N LYS A 359 -3.36 7.32 -2.43
CA LYS A 359 -4.50 7.45 -3.35
C LYS A 359 -5.67 8.19 -2.73
N SER A 360 -5.96 7.92 -1.45
CA SER A 360 -6.99 8.63 -0.72
C SER A 360 -6.69 10.12 -0.54
N LEU A 361 -5.42 10.51 -0.44
CA LEU A 361 -5.04 11.92 -0.38
C LEU A 361 -5.07 12.59 -1.75
N LEU A 362 -4.76 11.86 -2.81
CA LEU A 362 -4.84 12.37 -4.18
C LEU A 362 -6.30 12.56 -4.62
N SER A 363 -7.24 11.77 -4.11
CA SER A 363 -8.67 11.90 -4.39
C SER A 363 -9.37 12.99 -3.55
N LEU A 364 -8.73 13.55 -2.52
CA LEU A 364 -9.31 14.58 -1.66
C LEU A 364 -9.08 15.99 -2.20
N GLU A 365 -10.15 16.80 -2.24
CA GLU A 365 -10.11 18.21 -2.60
C GLU A 365 -9.14 19.03 -1.72
N THR A 366 -8.62 20.11 -2.30
CA THR A 366 -7.38 20.76 -1.85
C THR A 366 -7.51 21.73 -0.67
N ASP A 367 -8.71 22.24 -0.36
CA ASP A 367 -8.82 23.50 0.39
C ASP A 367 -9.43 23.45 1.81
N GLY A 368 -9.47 22.27 2.43
CA GLY A 368 -9.87 22.13 3.84
C GLY A 368 -8.72 22.28 4.84
N LYS A 369 -8.95 22.96 5.98
CA LYS A 369 -8.02 22.95 7.15
C LYS A 369 -7.74 21.51 7.61
N THR A 370 -8.76 20.65 7.59
CA THR A 370 -8.69 19.21 7.89
C THR A 370 -7.85 18.45 6.86
N SER A 371 -7.94 18.80 5.57
CA SER A 371 -7.14 18.23 4.48
C SER A 371 -5.65 18.49 4.68
N LYS A 372 -5.26 19.73 5.01
CA LYS A 372 -3.85 20.09 5.30
C LYS A 372 -3.28 19.39 6.54
N ASP A 373 -4.09 19.19 7.56
CA ASP A 373 -3.70 18.49 8.78
C ASP A 373 -3.52 16.99 8.53
N LEU A 374 -4.47 16.36 7.83
CA LEU A 374 -4.40 14.97 7.40
C LEU A 374 -3.18 14.70 6.50
N LEU A 375 -2.88 15.62 5.60
CA LEU A 375 -1.72 15.60 4.72
C LEU A 375 -0.41 15.55 5.51
N ARG A 376 -0.23 16.46 6.49
CA ARG A 376 0.96 16.49 7.35
C ARG A 376 1.10 15.22 8.18
N ARG A 377 0.00 14.73 8.78
CA ARG A 377 0.01 13.47 9.54
C ARG A 377 0.42 12.30 8.67
N THR A 378 -0.10 12.21 7.46
CA THR A 378 0.24 11.11 6.54
C THR A 378 1.71 11.20 6.12
N LEU A 379 2.21 12.39 5.79
CA LEU A 379 3.61 12.60 5.46
C LEU A 379 4.55 12.15 6.60
N ALA A 380 4.23 12.54 7.84
CA ALA A 380 4.97 12.08 9.03
C ALA A 380 4.96 10.54 9.15
N LEU A 381 3.79 9.91 9.01
CA LEU A 381 3.67 8.45 9.04
C LEU A 381 4.53 7.75 7.98
N LEU A 382 4.59 8.29 6.76
CA LEU A 382 5.40 7.71 5.69
C LEU A 382 6.90 7.87 5.97
N LEU A 383 7.32 9.01 6.54
CA LEU A 383 8.71 9.27 6.90
C LEU A 383 9.17 8.37 8.05
N ASP A 384 8.38 8.27 9.12
CA ASP A 384 8.67 7.39 10.28
C ASP A 384 8.79 5.92 9.84
N ALA A 385 7.88 5.49 8.96
CA ALA A 385 7.91 4.15 8.36
C ALA A 385 9.16 3.94 7.48
N SER A 386 9.59 4.98 6.75
CA SER A 386 10.78 4.90 5.88
C SER A 386 12.06 4.80 6.70
N GLU A 387 12.17 5.61 7.77
CA GLU A 387 13.29 5.54 8.71
C GLU A 387 13.38 4.16 9.38
N ALA A 388 12.24 3.62 9.82
CA ALA A 388 12.18 2.28 10.39
C ALA A 388 12.68 1.20 9.42
N CYS A 389 12.38 1.31 8.11
CA CYS A 389 12.89 0.38 7.10
C CYS A 389 14.42 0.41 7.02
N VAL A 390 15.02 1.61 7.00
CA VAL A 390 16.48 1.79 6.88
C VAL A 390 17.21 1.27 8.13
N LEU A 391 16.66 1.54 9.32
CA LEU A 391 17.25 1.11 10.59
C LEU A 391 17.00 -0.37 10.92
N SER A 392 16.09 -1.04 10.19
CA SER A 392 15.69 -2.40 10.51
C SER A 392 16.80 -3.43 10.31
N SER A 393 16.75 -4.49 11.12
CA SER A 393 17.49 -5.73 10.86
C SER A 393 16.99 -6.48 9.61
N TRP A 394 15.79 -6.14 9.13
CA TRP A 394 15.12 -6.75 7.98
C TRP A 394 15.31 -5.99 6.66
N ARG A 395 16.11 -4.90 6.67
CA ARG A 395 16.31 -4.00 5.51
C ARG A 395 16.80 -4.67 4.23
N LYS A 396 17.50 -5.80 4.34
CA LYS A 396 18.01 -6.58 3.20
C LYS A 396 16.95 -7.47 2.53
N LEU A 397 15.74 -7.54 3.08
CA LEU A 397 14.65 -8.26 2.45
C LEU A 397 14.09 -7.42 1.30
N LYS A 398 13.96 -8.04 0.11
CA LYS A 398 13.38 -7.38 -1.08
C LYS A 398 12.05 -6.67 -0.79
N ILE A 399 11.16 -7.27 0.01
CA ILE A 399 9.88 -6.65 0.34
C ILE A 399 10.03 -5.40 1.22
N CYS A 400 11.08 -5.32 2.05
CA CYS A 400 11.39 -4.13 2.84
C CYS A 400 11.93 -3.01 1.94
N GLU A 401 12.78 -3.36 0.96
CA GLU A 401 13.25 -2.42 -0.07
C GLU A 401 12.07 -1.89 -0.89
N GLU A 402 11.18 -2.76 -1.36
CA GLU A 402 9.99 -2.36 -2.11
C GLU A 402 9.01 -1.49 -1.29
N LEU A 403 8.85 -1.79 0.00
CA LEU A 403 8.06 -0.97 0.92
C LEU A 403 8.69 0.42 1.06
N PHE A 404 9.99 0.49 1.32
CA PHE A 404 10.74 1.75 1.40
C PHE A 404 10.57 2.58 0.13
N SER A 405 10.75 1.98 -1.06
CA SER A 405 10.51 2.66 -2.33
C SER A 405 9.07 3.15 -2.48
N SER A 406 8.08 2.36 -2.05
CA SER A 406 6.66 2.76 -2.11
C SER A 406 6.36 3.94 -1.18
N LEU A 407 6.97 3.97 0.02
CA LEU A 407 6.83 5.07 0.98
C LEU A 407 7.43 6.36 0.42
N LEU A 408 8.68 6.32 -0.07
CA LEU A 408 9.35 7.49 -0.63
C LEU A 408 8.66 8.01 -1.90
N TYR A 409 8.21 7.12 -2.79
CA TYR A 409 7.44 7.52 -3.96
C TYR A 409 6.15 8.23 -3.56
N GLY A 410 5.45 7.73 -2.53
CA GLY A 410 4.28 8.39 -1.96
C GLY A 410 4.57 9.78 -1.41
N ILE A 411 5.68 9.94 -0.69
CA ILE A 411 6.15 11.22 -0.16
C ILE A 411 6.37 12.23 -1.31
N THR A 412 7.03 11.82 -2.38
CA THR A 412 7.25 12.67 -3.56
C THR A 412 5.94 13.03 -4.23
N GLN A 413 5.07 12.05 -4.53
CA GLN A 413 3.77 12.32 -5.15
C GLN A 413 2.94 13.33 -4.34
N ILE A 414 2.81 13.11 -3.03
CA ILE A 414 2.07 14.00 -2.14
C ILE A 414 2.63 15.42 -2.18
N THR A 415 3.96 15.57 -2.20
CA THR A 415 4.65 16.86 -2.18
C THR A 415 4.49 17.62 -3.50
N VAL A 416 4.61 16.90 -4.62
CA VAL A 416 4.48 17.45 -5.98
C VAL A 416 3.04 17.90 -6.24
N THR A 417 2.06 17.04 -5.97
CA THR A 417 0.63 17.34 -6.23
C THR A 417 0.14 18.54 -5.41
N ARG A 418 0.74 18.80 -4.24
CA ARG A 418 0.35 19.92 -3.35
C ARG A 418 1.20 21.18 -3.54
N GLY A 419 1.90 21.28 -4.67
CA GLY A 419 2.49 22.54 -5.15
C GLY A 419 3.63 23.10 -4.27
N GLY A 420 4.29 22.26 -3.48
CA GLY A 420 5.42 22.69 -2.63
C GLY A 420 5.03 23.26 -1.27
N GLN A 421 3.74 23.35 -0.90
CA GLN A 421 3.31 23.82 0.43
C GLN A 421 3.91 23.00 1.59
N LEU A 422 4.23 21.74 1.32
CA LEU A 422 4.82 20.83 2.29
C LEU A 422 6.35 20.77 2.22
N LEU A 423 6.99 21.47 1.29
CA LEU A 423 8.43 21.29 1.04
C LEU A 423 9.25 21.52 2.30
N ARG A 424 8.95 22.58 3.07
CA ARG A 424 9.60 22.82 4.37
C ARG A 424 9.36 21.72 5.39
N VAL A 425 8.14 21.17 5.44
CA VAL A 425 7.75 20.10 6.37
C VAL A 425 8.45 18.79 5.99
N LEU A 426 8.73 18.58 4.70
CA LEU A 426 9.41 17.40 4.18
C LEU A 426 10.93 17.47 4.33
N LEU A 427 11.57 18.57 3.92
CA LEU A 427 13.03 18.64 3.81
C LEU A 427 13.73 18.48 5.17
N ILE A 428 13.09 18.92 6.27
CA ILE A 428 13.62 18.77 7.63
C ILE A 428 13.80 17.28 8.00
N PRO A 429 12.74 16.44 7.99
CA PRO A 429 12.87 15.01 8.29
C PRO A 429 13.50 14.18 7.17
N LEU A 430 13.48 14.66 5.91
CA LEU A 430 14.16 13.96 4.81
C LEU A 430 15.69 13.99 4.98
N LYS A 431 16.25 15.08 5.52
CA LYS A 431 17.71 15.22 5.70
C LYS A 431 18.33 14.07 6.51
N PRO A 432 17.89 13.77 7.75
CA PRO A 432 18.43 12.64 8.50
C PRO A 432 18.17 11.29 7.83
N LEU A 433 17.05 11.13 7.12
CA LEU A 433 16.75 9.90 6.38
C LEU A 433 17.77 9.66 5.24
N VAL A 434 18.10 10.69 4.47
CA VAL A 434 19.13 10.65 3.42
C VAL A 434 20.47 10.28 4.03
N LEU A 435 20.91 11.01 5.06
CA LEU A 435 22.20 10.77 5.71
C LEU A 435 22.31 9.36 6.28
N THR A 436 21.26 8.88 6.94
CA THR A 436 21.22 7.52 7.51
C THR A 436 21.28 6.45 6.42
N THR A 437 20.56 6.65 5.31
CA THR A 437 20.57 5.70 4.19
C THR A 437 21.94 5.65 3.51
N CYS A 438 22.59 6.80 3.30
CA CYS A 438 23.95 6.87 2.78
C CYS A 438 24.95 6.19 3.71
N ALA A 439 24.88 6.47 5.02
CA ALA A 439 25.73 5.82 6.02
C ALA A 439 25.60 4.29 6.03
N GLN A 440 24.40 3.77 5.77
CA GLN A 440 24.17 2.32 5.65
C GLN A 440 24.67 1.75 4.32
N ALA A 441 24.69 2.55 3.25
CA ALA A 441 25.22 2.14 1.95
C ALA A 441 26.74 2.00 1.96
N ASP A 442 27.45 2.81 2.74
CA ASP A 442 28.90 2.68 2.93
C ASP A 442 29.28 1.31 3.53
N LEU A 443 28.36 0.69 4.29
CA LEU A 443 28.51 -0.66 4.84
C LEU A 443 28.17 -1.78 3.85
N TRP A 444 27.67 -1.48 2.64
CA TRP A 444 27.16 -2.46 1.66
C TRP A 444 28.19 -3.00 0.66
N GLY A 445 29.46 -2.59 0.72
CA GLY A 445 30.48 -3.05 -0.23
C GLY A 445 30.21 -2.60 -1.67
N ASN A 446 30.64 -3.37 -2.67
CA ASN A 446 30.65 -2.93 -4.09
C ASN A 446 29.26 -2.78 -4.77
N ASN A 447 28.14 -3.12 -4.11
CA ASN A 447 26.80 -2.93 -4.65
C ASN A 447 26.02 -1.95 -3.77
N GLN A 448 25.83 -0.72 -4.27
CA GLN A 448 24.94 0.26 -3.66
C GLN A 448 23.51 -0.33 -3.65
N GLY A 449 22.98 -0.68 -2.48
CA GLY A 449 21.70 -1.40 -2.35
C GLY A 449 20.47 -0.62 -2.85
N ALA A 450 19.36 -1.31 -3.14
CA ALA A 450 18.17 -0.73 -3.78
C ALA A 450 17.54 0.45 -3.02
N MET A 451 17.64 0.47 -1.68
CA MET A 451 17.18 1.61 -0.87
C MET A 451 18.04 2.86 -1.11
N PHE A 452 19.35 2.71 -1.33
CA PHE A 452 20.25 3.82 -1.65
C PHE A 452 19.88 4.44 -3.01
N GLU A 453 19.71 3.60 -4.04
CA GLU A 453 19.29 4.08 -5.36
C GLU A 453 17.94 4.82 -5.30
N THR A 454 17.00 4.28 -4.52
CA THR A 454 15.69 4.89 -4.31
C THR A 454 15.81 6.26 -3.65
N ILE A 455 16.54 6.38 -2.52
CA ILE A 455 16.64 7.67 -1.82
C ILE A 455 17.37 8.71 -2.67
N MET A 456 18.37 8.31 -3.46
CA MET A 456 19.08 9.20 -4.37
C MET A 456 18.15 9.74 -5.45
N LYS A 457 17.43 8.85 -6.13
CA LYS A 457 16.45 9.22 -7.15
C LYS A 457 15.40 10.19 -6.60
N ILE A 458 14.81 9.85 -5.46
CA ILE A 458 13.76 10.66 -4.83
C ILE A 458 14.29 12.01 -4.34
N SER A 459 15.51 12.05 -3.79
CA SER A 459 16.16 13.30 -3.40
C SER A 459 16.38 14.21 -4.60
N CYS A 460 16.84 13.67 -5.74
CA CYS A 460 16.95 14.42 -6.99
C CYS A 460 15.59 14.98 -7.45
N GLU A 461 14.55 14.14 -7.49
CA GLU A 461 13.19 14.58 -7.89
C GLU A 461 12.65 15.70 -6.98
N ILE A 462 12.85 15.60 -5.67
CA ILE A 462 12.42 16.62 -4.70
C ILE A 462 13.23 17.90 -4.84
N ILE A 463 14.54 17.80 -5.06
CA ILE A 463 15.42 18.97 -5.30
C ILE A 463 15.01 19.67 -6.58
N GLU A 464 14.84 18.94 -7.69
CA GLU A 464 14.42 19.51 -8.98
C GLU A 464 13.06 20.19 -8.88
N PHE A 465 12.07 19.52 -8.29
CA PHE A 465 10.77 20.11 -8.06
C PHE A 465 10.86 21.34 -7.16
N GLY A 466 11.54 21.21 -6.02
CA GLY A 466 11.71 22.27 -5.04
C GLY A 466 12.44 23.49 -5.58
N TRP A 467 13.42 23.30 -6.47
CA TRP A 467 14.19 24.38 -7.09
C TRP A 467 13.29 25.37 -7.84
N SER A 468 12.24 24.86 -8.48
CA SER A 468 11.24 25.66 -9.18
C SER A 468 10.19 26.32 -8.27
N LYS A 469 10.05 25.85 -7.01
CA LYS A 469 8.99 26.28 -6.08
C LYS A 469 9.50 27.18 -4.96
N ASP A 470 10.57 26.77 -4.29
CA ASP A 470 11.20 27.51 -3.20
C ASP A 470 12.70 27.15 -3.14
N ARG A 471 13.48 27.88 -3.94
CA ARG A 471 14.92 27.68 -4.05
C ARG A 471 15.65 27.86 -2.71
N ALA A 472 15.22 28.80 -1.87
CA ALA A 472 15.92 29.08 -0.60
C ALA A 472 15.85 27.88 0.36
N LEU A 473 14.71 27.18 0.41
CA LEU A 473 14.57 25.94 1.19
C LEU A 473 15.46 24.82 0.65
N VAL A 474 15.56 24.68 -0.67
CA VAL A 474 16.42 23.67 -1.30
C VAL A 474 17.91 23.98 -1.05
N ASP A 475 18.33 25.24 -1.20
CA ASP A 475 19.68 25.67 -0.90
C ASP A 475 20.04 25.36 0.56
N THR A 476 19.13 25.63 1.50
CA THR A 476 19.32 25.31 2.93
C THR A 476 19.46 23.80 3.16
N PHE A 477 18.65 23.00 2.48
CA PHE A 477 18.71 21.54 2.58
C PHE A 477 20.04 20.97 2.05
N ILE A 478 20.47 21.41 0.85
CA ILE A 478 21.74 20.99 0.25
C ILE A 478 22.93 21.40 1.12
N MET A 479 22.96 22.66 1.57
CA MET A 479 24.00 23.15 2.47
C MET A 479 24.02 22.39 3.79
N GLY A 480 22.85 22.04 4.32
CA GLY A 480 22.71 21.21 5.52
C GLY A 480 23.24 19.79 5.34
N LEU A 481 23.03 19.16 4.18
CA LEU A 481 23.64 17.86 3.86
C LEU A 481 25.17 17.98 3.75
N ALA A 482 25.66 18.99 3.04
CA ALA A 482 27.09 19.22 2.84
C ALA A 482 27.84 19.56 4.14
N ALA A 483 27.17 20.20 5.11
CA ALA A 483 27.73 20.45 6.44
C ALA A 483 27.88 19.13 7.22
N CYS A 484 26.84 18.31 7.28
CA CYS A 484 26.88 17.02 8.00
C CYS A 484 27.92 16.05 7.40
N LEU A 485 28.08 16.03 6.08
CA LEU A 485 29.10 15.19 5.43
C LEU A 485 30.53 15.66 5.75
N ARG A 486 30.77 16.97 5.78
CA ARG A 486 32.08 17.53 6.16
C ARG A 486 32.42 17.19 7.61
N GLU A 487 31.48 17.42 8.53
CA GLU A 487 31.66 17.07 9.95
C GLU A 487 32.04 15.59 10.09
N ARG A 488 31.35 14.68 9.39
CA ARG A 488 31.67 13.25 9.47
C ARG A 488 33.06 12.89 8.93
N ASN A 489 33.48 13.48 7.81
CA ASN A 489 34.81 13.24 7.26
C ASN A 489 35.91 13.79 8.19
N ASP A 490 35.68 14.95 8.82
CA ASP A 490 36.61 15.54 9.77
C ASP A 490 36.81 14.65 11.03
N TYR A 491 35.80 13.84 11.40
CA TYR A 491 35.90 12.84 12.48
C TYR A 491 36.49 11.50 12.04
N GLU A 492 36.37 11.09 10.76
CA GLU A 492 37.00 9.85 10.24
C GLU A 492 38.51 10.04 9.93
N GLU A 493 39.02 11.28 9.90
CA GLU A 493 40.46 11.60 9.82
C GLU A 493 41.20 11.62 11.19
N GLN A 494 40.51 11.31 12.30
CA GLN A 494 41.09 11.10 13.65
C GLN A 494 41.08 9.62 14.02
#